data_AF-A0A4Y8I4M6-F1
#
_entry.id   AF-A0A4Y8I4M6-F1
#
_cell.length_a   1.000
_cell.length_b   1.000
_cell.length_c   1.000
_cell.angle_alpha   90.00
_cell.angle_beta   90.00
_cell.angle_gamma   90.00
#
_symmetry.space_group_name_H-M   'P 1'
#
loop_
_entity.id
_entity.type
_entity.pdbx_description
1 polymer ?
#
loop_
_entity_poly.entity_id
_entity_poly.type
_entity_poly.pdbx_seq_one_letter_code
_entity_poly.pdbx_strand_id
1 'polypeptide(L)'
;MINGLNNSIAISFGLGDVVIPPEKDGLVKSARKQVDQIMAQYDAEIITDGERYNKVIDIWTTTSLKIGDAMMTHLKEADHGFNPVYMMSDSGARGNKEQIRQLAGMRGLMAKPQKSLTGGTGEIIENPIVSNFKEGLTVLEYFISTHGARKGLADTALKTADAGYLTRRLVDVAQDMVILEEDCKTIRGISISALKEGEEVKELLKDRVLGRVSLDDVYDPITEDFIVGAGKEIIEEVADKIENSSVETMSIRSALTCEAKRGLCVRCYGRNLTTGKMANIGEAVGIMAAQSIGEPGTQLTLRTFHVGGIASVIAARTEMNAKVAGIIKYDKALKVTKKRKEGRIALSRNSKIHIINKDGQNLVNYNVPYGAG
;
A
#
# COMPACT_ATOMS: atom_id res chain seq x y z
N MET A 1 23.32 -11.38 -25.28
CA MET A 1 22.04 -11.62 -25.98
C MET A 1 20.96 -10.59 -25.63
N ILE A 2 20.72 -10.27 -24.35
CA ILE A 2 19.65 -9.33 -23.93
C ILE A 2 19.82 -7.92 -24.56
N ASN A 3 21.04 -7.36 -24.59
CA ASN A 3 21.28 -6.05 -25.21
C ASN A 3 21.12 -6.04 -26.75
N GLY A 4 21.24 -7.19 -27.41
CA GLY A 4 21.05 -7.30 -28.87
C GLY A 4 19.57 -7.29 -29.26
N LEU A 5 18.72 -7.90 -28.42
CA LEU A 5 17.28 -7.97 -28.63
C LEU A 5 16.60 -6.61 -28.43
N ASN A 6 16.98 -5.83 -27.42
CA ASN A 6 16.38 -4.51 -27.18
C ASN A 6 16.57 -3.54 -28.36
N ASN A 7 17.75 -3.54 -28.99
CA ASN A 7 17.99 -2.72 -30.18
C ASN A 7 17.22 -3.23 -31.41
N SER A 8 16.93 -4.53 -31.49
CA SER A 8 16.17 -5.11 -32.60
C SER A 8 14.66 -4.85 -32.55
N ILE A 9 14.10 -4.65 -31.34
CA ILE A 9 12.67 -4.39 -31.16
C ILE A 9 12.34 -2.90 -31.42
N ALA A 10 13.33 -2.00 -31.36
CA ALA A 10 13.23 -0.59 -31.77
C ALA A 10 11.95 0.14 -31.30
N ILE A 11 11.57 -0.09 -30.03
CA ILE A 11 10.41 0.56 -29.42
C ILE A 11 10.71 2.06 -29.31
N SER A 12 9.91 2.87 -29.98
CA SER A 12 9.95 4.33 -29.93
C SER A 12 8.72 4.88 -29.22
N PHE A 13 8.84 6.08 -28.68
CA PHE A 13 7.72 6.82 -28.08
C PHE A 13 7.43 8.06 -28.92
N GLY A 14 6.23 8.13 -29.49
CA GLY A 14 5.71 9.26 -30.24
C GLY A 14 4.40 9.80 -29.67
N LEU A 15 4.03 11.00 -30.11
CA LEU A 15 2.74 11.62 -29.76
C LEU A 15 1.54 10.81 -30.32
N GLY A 16 1.76 10.06 -31.40
CA GLY A 16 0.78 9.17 -32.00
C GLY A 16 0.38 8.02 -31.07
N ASP A 17 1.33 7.50 -30.29
CA ASP A 17 1.13 6.32 -29.44
C ASP A 17 0.28 6.62 -28.20
N VAL A 18 0.15 7.91 -27.84
CA VAL A 18 -0.64 8.38 -26.70
C VAL A 18 -2.11 8.50 -27.13
N VAL A 19 -2.92 7.46 -26.91
CA VAL A 19 -4.34 7.44 -27.34
C VAL A 19 -5.26 8.06 -26.29
N ILE A 20 -6.02 9.08 -26.68
CA ILE A 20 -7.04 9.71 -25.82
C ILE A 20 -8.35 8.92 -25.99
N PRO A 21 -9.00 8.48 -24.89
CA PRO A 21 -10.26 7.75 -24.99
C PRO A 21 -11.40 8.66 -25.50
N PRO A 22 -12.19 8.23 -26.50
CA PRO A 22 -13.28 9.03 -27.06
C PRO A 22 -14.40 9.30 -26.05
N GLU A 23 -14.56 8.41 -25.05
CA GLU A 23 -15.55 8.51 -23.98
C GLU A 23 -15.29 9.69 -23.02
N LYS A 24 -14.07 10.23 -23.01
CA LYS A 24 -13.63 11.29 -22.09
C LYS A 24 -14.60 12.46 -22.05
N ASP A 25 -14.94 13.02 -23.21
CA ASP A 25 -15.81 14.21 -23.27
C ASP A 25 -17.20 13.93 -22.73
N GLY A 26 -17.72 12.73 -22.95
CA GLY A 26 -19.00 12.28 -22.39
C GLY A 26 -18.96 12.16 -20.87
N LEU A 27 -17.90 11.55 -20.34
CA LEU A 27 -17.68 11.40 -18.90
C LEU A 27 -17.52 12.77 -18.19
N VAL A 28 -16.75 13.68 -18.78
CA VAL A 28 -16.56 15.03 -18.26
C VAL A 28 -17.87 15.83 -18.25
N LYS A 29 -18.66 15.76 -19.33
CA LYS A 29 -19.98 16.43 -19.38
C LYS A 29 -20.95 15.88 -18.34
N SER A 30 -20.97 14.56 -18.15
CA SER A 30 -21.75 13.90 -17.11
C SER A 30 -21.34 14.35 -15.71
N ALA A 31 -20.03 14.41 -15.44
CA ALA A 31 -19.50 14.87 -14.16
C ALA A 31 -19.87 16.34 -13.88
N ARG A 32 -19.72 17.24 -14.87
CA ARG A 32 -20.14 18.65 -14.74
C ARG A 32 -21.62 18.77 -14.38
N LYS A 33 -22.49 18.03 -15.07
CA LYS A 33 -23.94 18.02 -14.77
C LYS A 33 -24.24 17.55 -13.34
N GLN A 34 -23.52 16.55 -12.83
CA GLN A 34 -23.68 16.10 -11.44
C GLN A 34 -23.19 17.15 -10.44
N VAL A 35 -22.08 17.84 -10.73
CA VAL A 35 -21.59 18.95 -9.92
C VAL A 35 -22.61 20.10 -9.90
N ASP A 36 -23.20 20.45 -11.04
CA ASP A 36 -24.23 21.49 -11.13
C ASP A 36 -25.48 21.13 -10.29
N GLN A 37 -25.87 19.85 -10.25
CA GLN A 37 -26.95 19.38 -9.39
C GLN A 37 -26.62 19.50 -7.90
N ILE A 38 -25.37 19.26 -7.51
CA ILE A 38 -24.91 19.42 -6.13
C ILE A 38 -24.85 20.90 -5.76
N MET A 39 -24.38 21.76 -6.66
CA MET A 39 -24.40 23.21 -6.45
C MET A 39 -25.84 23.71 -6.27
N ALA A 40 -26.78 23.25 -7.10
CA ALA A 40 -28.19 23.61 -6.93
C ALA A 40 -28.79 23.12 -5.59
N GLN A 41 -28.36 21.95 -5.09
CA GLN A 41 -28.77 21.47 -3.76
C GLN A 41 -28.18 22.33 -2.63
N TYR A 42 -26.96 22.82 -2.82
CA TYR A 42 -26.32 23.73 -1.87
C TYR A 42 -27.00 25.10 -1.86
N ASP A 43 -27.31 25.65 -3.04
CA ASP A 43 -28.04 26.93 -3.18
C ASP A 43 -29.47 26.84 -2.61
N ALA A 44 -30.07 25.64 -2.62
CA ALA A 44 -31.35 25.35 -1.98
C ALA A 44 -31.22 25.03 -0.47
N GLU A 45 -30.03 25.18 0.13
CA GLU A 45 -29.73 24.92 1.54
C GLU A 45 -30.03 23.49 2.02
N ILE A 46 -30.04 22.51 1.10
CA ILE A 46 -30.31 21.10 1.42
C ILE A 46 -29.07 20.41 2.01
N ILE A 47 -27.88 20.84 1.58
CA ILE A 47 -26.59 20.25 1.98
C ILE A 47 -25.66 21.32 2.56
N THR A 48 -24.75 20.91 3.43
CA THR A 48 -23.73 21.81 3.99
C THR A 48 -22.56 22.02 3.02
N ASP A 49 -21.78 23.09 3.21
CA ASP A 49 -20.60 23.37 2.36
C ASP A 49 -19.55 22.26 2.43
N GLY A 50 -19.33 21.65 3.61
CA GLY A 50 -18.43 20.52 3.75
C GLY A 50 -18.90 19.27 2.98
N GLU A 51 -20.20 18.99 2.98
CA GLU A 51 -20.79 17.89 2.19
C GLU A 51 -20.71 18.17 0.69
N ARG A 52 -20.99 19.42 0.27
CA ARG A 52 -20.83 19.87 -1.11
C ARG A 52 -19.39 19.64 -1.59
N TYR A 53 -18.40 20.16 -0.85
CA TYR A 53 -16.98 20.01 -1.14
C TYR A 53 -16.57 18.54 -1.30
N ASN A 54 -16.92 17.68 -0.34
CA ASN A 54 -16.57 16.26 -0.37
C ASN A 54 -17.21 15.53 -1.56
N LYS A 55 -18.49 15.80 -1.86
CA LYS A 55 -19.17 15.17 -3.00
C LYS A 55 -18.61 15.62 -4.35
N VAL A 56 -18.24 16.89 -4.47
CA VAL A 56 -17.59 17.41 -5.71
C VAL A 56 -16.26 16.70 -5.95
N ILE A 57 -15.44 16.56 -4.90
CA ILE A 57 -14.17 15.83 -4.99
C ILE A 57 -14.37 14.37 -5.37
N ASP A 58 -15.36 13.71 -4.78
CA ASP A 58 -15.65 12.30 -5.06
C ASP A 58 -16.08 12.06 -6.51
N ILE A 59 -16.93 12.94 -7.05
CA ILE A 59 -17.34 12.89 -8.47
C ILE A 59 -16.13 13.01 -9.39
N TRP A 60 -15.25 13.99 -9.16
CA TRP A 60 -14.08 14.21 -9.99
C TRP A 60 -13.05 13.09 -9.86
N THR A 61 -12.87 12.55 -8.65
CA THR A 61 -11.99 11.39 -8.39
C THR A 61 -12.49 10.17 -9.15
N THR A 62 -13.78 9.84 -9.00
CA THR A 62 -14.41 8.71 -9.68
C THR A 62 -14.37 8.88 -11.21
N THR A 63 -14.60 10.09 -11.70
CA THR A 63 -14.52 10.39 -13.14
C THR A 63 -13.10 10.22 -13.67
N SER A 64 -12.10 10.66 -12.92
CA SER A 64 -10.69 10.50 -13.27
C SER A 64 -10.28 9.03 -13.36
N LEU A 65 -10.73 8.21 -12.41
CA LEU A 65 -10.51 6.75 -12.44
C LEU A 65 -11.16 6.11 -13.66
N LYS A 66 -12.44 6.42 -13.95
CA LYS A 66 -13.14 5.91 -15.14
C LYS A 66 -12.45 6.26 -16.45
N ILE A 67 -11.99 7.51 -16.60
CA ILE A 67 -11.22 7.95 -17.77
C ILE A 67 -9.89 7.19 -17.86
N GLY A 68 -9.21 6.98 -16.72
CA GLY A 68 -7.97 6.22 -16.67
C GLY A 68 -8.15 4.74 -17.05
N ASP A 69 -9.26 4.12 -16.63
CA ASP A 69 -9.58 2.74 -17.00
C ASP A 69 -9.92 2.62 -18.49
N ALA A 70 -10.78 3.49 -19.01
CA ALA A 70 -11.12 3.52 -20.44
C ALA A 70 -9.87 3.75 -21.32
N MET A 71 -9.00 4.67 -20.90
CA MET A 71 -7.72 4.93 -21.57
C MET A 71 -6.83 3.68 -21.62
N MET A 72 -6.71 2.93 -20.52
CA MET A 72 -5.90 1.71 -20.49
C MET A 72 -6.46 0.63 -21.39
N THR A 73 -7.80 0.46 -21.45
CA THR A 73 -8.44 -0.47 -22.38
C THR A 73 -8.13 -0.12 -23.83
N HIS A 74 -8.26 1.16 -24.22
CA HIS A 74 -7.96 1.61 -25.58
C HIS A 74 -6.47 1.49 -25.92
N LEU A 75 -5.56 1.77 -24.98
CA LEU A 75 -4.13 1.57 -25.19
C LEU A 75 -3.74 0.10 -25.38
N LYS A 76 -4.45 -0.81 -24.70
CA LYS A 76 -4.24 -2.26 -24.84
C LYS A 76 -4.74 -2.78 -26.19
N GLU A 77 -5.80 -2.19 -26.74
CA GLU A 77 -6.35 -2.58 -28.04
C GLU A 77 -5.63 -1.89 -29.22
N ALA A 78 -5.00 -0.74 -28.97
CA ALA A 78 -4.25 0.01 -29.96
C ALA A 78 -3.09 -0.81 -30.54
N ASP A 79 -2.85 -0.65 -31.85
CA ASP A 79 -1.80 -1.33 -32.62
C ASP A 79 -1.76 -2.85 -32.38
N HIS A 80 -2.94 -3.48 -32.31
CA HIS A 80 -3.10 -4.91 -32.05
C HIS A 80 -2.42 -5.38 -30.75
N GLY A 81 -2.35 -4.50 -29.75
CA GLY A 81 -1.70 -4.77 -28.45
C GLY A 81 -0.20 -4.47 -28.41
N PHE A 82 0.37 -3.93 -29.49
CA PHE A 82 1.79 -3.56 -29.56
C PHE A 82 2.04 -2.06 -29.40
N ASN A 83 1.10 -1.33 -28.78
CA ASN A 83 1.32 0.07 -28.47
C ASN A 83 2.55 0.22 -27.55
N PRO A 84 3.56 1.03 -27.92
CA PRO A 84 4.78 1.22 -27.14
C PRO A 84 4.55 1.66 -25.69
N VAL A 85 3.59 2.56 -25.47
CA VAL A 85 3.25 3.10 -24.14
C VAL A 85 2.66 2.01 -23.26
N TYR A 86 1.76 1.20 -23.83
CA TYR A 86 1.20 0.05 -23.13
C TYR A 86 2.28 -0.98 -22.79
N MET A 87 3.12 -1.36 -23.76
CA MET A 87 4.21 -2.32 -23.56
C MET A 87 5.19 -1.87 -22.47
N MET A 88 5.58 -0.59 -22.42
CA MET A 88 6.48 -0.06 -21.39
C MET A 88 5.88 -0.13 -19.98
N SER A 89 4.56 0.09 -19.86
CA SER A 89 3.83 0.02 -18.59
C SER A 89 3.56 -1.42 -18.16
N ASP A 90 3.15 -2.29 -19.07
CA ASP A 90 2.80 -3.70 -18.80
C ASP A 90 4.05 -4.53 -18.46
N SER A 91 5.17 -4.26 -19.15
CA SER A 91 6.47 -4.88 -18.84
C SER A 91 7.11 -4.39 -17.53
N GLY A 92 6.58 -3.33 -16.92
CA GLY A 92 7.16 -2.71 -15.73
C GLY A 92 8.49 -2.00 -15.98
N ALA A 93 8.91 -1.83 -17.24
CA ALA A 93 10.18 -1.19 -17.58
C ALA A 93 10.18 0.30 -17.16
N ARG A 94 9.11 1.04 -17.52
CA ARG A 94 8.91 2.44 -17.10
C ARG A 94 7.49 2.88 -17.39
N GLY A 95 6.90 3.65 -16.48
CA GLY A 95 5.55 4.18 -16.65
C GLY A 95 4.57 3.51 -15.72
N ASN A 96 3.95 4.31 -14.85
CA ASN A 96 2.81 3.87 -14.05
C ASN A 96 1.50 4.29 -14.76
N LYS A 97 0.42 3.53 -14.57
CA LYS A 97 -0.94 3.88 -15.02
C LYS A 97 -1.30 5.34 -14.70
N GLU A 98 -0.89 5.84 -13.54
CA GLU A 98 -1.11 7.23 -13.12
C GLU A 98 -0.37 8.25 -14.00
N GLN A 99 0.83 7.92 -14.48
CA GLN A 99 1.61 8.79 -15.38
C GLN A 99 1.01 8.80 -16.78
N ILE A 100 0.59 7.63 -17.27
CA ILE A 100 -0.06 7.49 -18.58
C ILE A 100 -1.40 8.24 -18.57
N ARG A 101 -2.14 8.17 -17.45
CA ARG A 101 -3.40 8.93 -17.27
C ARG A 101 -3.22 10.43 -17.44
N GLN A 102 -2.09 10.99 -17.00
CA GLN A 102 -1.80 12.41 -17.19
C GLN A 102 -1.47 12.76 -18.65
N LEU A 103 -0.91 11.81 -19.41
CA LEU A 103 -0.57 12.02 -20.82
C LEU A 103 -1.80 12.03 -21.72
N ALA A 104 -2.71 11.05 -21.54
CA ALA A 104 -3.82 10.82 -22.48
C ALA A 104 -5.23 10.93 -21.85
N GLY A 105 -5.36 10.78 -20.54
CA GLY A 105 -6.64 10.84 -19.83
C GLY A 105 -6.99 12.25 -19.40
N MET A 106 -6.89 12.49 -18.09
CA MET A 106 -7.00 13.82 -17.48
C MET A 106 -5.96 13.94 -16.36
N ARG A 107 -5.49 15.16 -16.12
CA ARG A 107 -4.52 15.41 -15.04
C ARG A 107 -5.16 15.31 -13.65
N GLY A 108 -6.43 15.68 -13.51
CA GLY A 108 -7.23 15.44 -12.31
C GLY A 108 -7.16 16.56 -11.26
N LEU A 109 -7.46 16.20 -10.01
CA LEU A 109 -7.51 17.11 -8.87
C LEU A 109 -6.12 17.38 -8.30
N MET A 110 -5.85 18.65 -7.95
CA MET A 110 -4.57 19.05 -7.39
C MET A 110 -4.67 19.37 -5.89
N ALA A 111 -3.60 19.11 -5.14
CA ALA A 111 -3.51 19.50 -3.73
C ALA A 111 -3.17 20.99 -3.58
N LYS A 112 -3.87 21.68 -2.68
CA LYS A 112 -3.53 23.05 -2.24
C LYS A 112 -2.22 23.03 -1.44
N PRO A 113 -1.38 24.08 -1.58
CA PRO A 113 -0.15 24.18 -0.84
C PRO A 113 -0.35 24.53 0.64
N GLN A 114 -1.47 25.19 1.00
CA GLN A 114 -1.71 25.71 2.36
C GLN A 114 -1.90 24.60 3.39
N LYS A 115 -1.29 24.79 4.57
CA LYS A 115 -1.76 24.20 5.82
C LYS A 115 -2.92 25.08 6.28
N SER A 116 -4.15 24.60 6.16
CA SER A 116 -5.27 25.32 6.82
C SER A 116 -5.00 25.38 8.33
N LEU A 117 -5.40 26.48 8.98
CA LEU A 117 -5.33 26.64 10.44
C LEU A 117 -6.04 25.50 11.20
N THR A 118 -6.90 24.73 10.53
CA THR A 118 -7.63 23.58 11.06
C THR A 118 -6.86 22.24 11.01
N GLY A 119 -5.57 22.23 10.62
CA GLY A 119 -4.69 21.08 10.79
C GLY A 119 -4.81 19.98 9.71
N GLY A 120 -5.67 20.15 8.70
CA GLY A 120 -5.72 19.26 7.54
C GLY A 120 -4.52 19.50 6.60
N THR A 121 -3.64 18.52 6.47
CA THR A 121 -2.64 18.50 5.38
C THR A 121 -3.31 17.99 4.11
N GLY A 122 -3.26 18.76 3.02
CA GLY A 122 -3.70 18.29 1.70
C GLY A 122 -5.14 18.60 1.32
N GLU A 123 -5.64 19.79 1.64
CA GLU A 123 -6.90 20.28 1.06
C GLU A 123 -6.80 20.27 -0.48
N ILE A 124 -7.85 19.83 -1.17
CA ILE A 124 -7.85 19.61 -2.61
C ILE A 124 -8.51 20.81 -3.28
N ILE A 125 -7.98 21.22 -4.44
CA ILE A 125 -8.59 22.26 -5.26
C ILE A 125 -9.82 21.65 -5.95
N GLU A 126 -11.00 22.22 -5.69
CA GLU A 126 -12.28 21.73 -6.24
C GLU A 126 -12.34 21.74 -7.76
N ASN A 127 -11.63 22.69 -8.39
CA ASN A 127 -11.55 22.81 -9.84
C ASN A 127 -10.48 21.85 -10.40
N PRO A 128 -10.89 20.77 -11.09
CA PRO A 128 -9.94 19.81 -11.65
C PRO A 128 -9.27 20.35 -12.91
N ILE A 129 -8.13 19.78 -13.26
CA ILE A 129 -7.51 19.93 -14.57
C ILE A 129 -8.07 18.82 -15.47
N VAL A 130 -8.97 19.22 -16.38
CA VAL A 130 -9.65 18.28 -17.29
C VAL A 130 -8.76 17.92 -18.47
N SER A 131 -7.93 18.87 -18.90
CA SER A 131 -7.01 18.69 -20.01
C SER A 131 -5.89 17.70 -19.67
N ASN A 132 -5.32 17.08 -20.70
CA ASN A 132 -4.14 16.21 -20.59
C ASN A 132 -2.91 16.84 -21.26
N PHE A 133 -1.74 16.23 -21.12
CA PHE A 133 -0.52 16.78 -21.73
C PHE A 133 -0.52 16.74 -23.26
N LYS A 134 -1.26 15.81 -23.88
CA LYS A 134 -1.40 15.73 -25.33
C LYS A 134 -2.28 16.84 -25.91
N GLU A 135 -3.34 17.22 -25.21
CA GLU A 135 -4.25 18.33 -25.56
C GLU A 135 -3.66 19.70 -25.21
N GLY A 136 -2.77 19.74 -24.23
CA GLY A 136 -2.19 20.98 -23.69
C GLY A 136 -2.99 21.52 -22.50
N LEU A 137 -2.33 22.34 -21.69
CA LEU A 137 -2.93 22.95 -20.49
C LEU A 137 -3.21 24.43 -20.75
N THR A 138 -4.35 24.91 -20.26
CA THR A 138 -4.61 26.36 -20.22
C THR A 138 -3.69 27.05 -19.20
N VAL A 139 -3.55 28.39 -19.30
CA VAL A 139 -2.71 29.17 -18.37
C VAL A 139 -3.14 28.95 -16.91
N LEU A 140 -4.45 28.90 -16.64
CA LEU A 140 -4.98 28.66 -15.30
C LEU A 140 -4.69 27.24 -14.81
N GLU A 141 -4.91 26.22 -15.64
CA GLU A 141 -4.62 24.82 -15.29
C GLU A 141 -3.12 24.60 -15.04
N TYR A 142 -2.26 25.20 -15.86
CA TYR A 142 -0.82 25.16 -15.67
C TYR A 142 -0.43 25.83 -14.34
N PHE A 143 -0.95 27.02 -14.05
CA PHE A 143 -0.70 27.73 -12.79
C PHE A 143 -1.17 26.96 -11.56
N ILE A 144 -2.32 26.28 -11.63
CA ILE A 144 -2.78 25.39 -10.56
C ILE A 144 -1.80 24.22 -10.38
N SER A 145 -1.33 23.62 -11.47
CA SER A 145 -0.37 22.51 -11.42
C SER A 145 1.00 22.90 -10.86
N THR A 146 1.44 24.15 -11.00
CA THR A 146 2.78 24.57 -10.50
C THR A 146 2.83 24.61 -8.97
N HIS A 147 1.72 24.90 -8.29
CA HIS A 147 1.67 24.95 -6.83
C HIS A 147 1.95 23.59 -6.21
N GLY A 148 1.29 22.55 -6.73
CA GLY A 148 1.53 21.16 -6.33
C GLY A 148 2.98 20.77 -6.57
N ALA A 149 3.46 20.95 -7.81
CA ALA A 149 4.80 20.56 -8.21
C ALA A 149 5.91 21.25 -7.37
N ARG A 150 5.77 22.55 -7.12
CA ARG A 150 6.72 23.32 -6.31
C ARG A 150 6.78 22.80 -4.88
N LYS A 151 5.62 22.48 -4.28
CA LYS A 151 5.56 21.89 -2.93
C LYS A 151 6.22 20.52 -2.90
N GLY A 152 5.92 19.65 -3.88
CA GLY A 152 6.55 18.33 -3.99
C GLY A 152 8.08 18.39 -4.09
N LEU A 153 8.60 19.30 -4.92
CA LEU A 153 10.04 19.53 -5.06
C LEU A 153 10.68 20.11 -3.78
N ALA A 154 10.01 21.07 -3.13
CA ALA A 154 10.49 21.64 -1.87
C ALA A 154 10.48 20.62 -0.73
N ASP A 155 9.39 19.86 -0.58
CA ASP A 155 9.26 18.82 0.43
C ASP A 155 10.30 17.72 0.22
N THR A 156 10.56 17.34 -1.03
CA THR A 156 11.65 16.41 -1.38
C THR A 156 12.99 16.95 -0.89
N ALA A 157 13.33 18.19 -1.25
CA ALA A 157 14.61 18.80 -0.87
C ALA A 157 14.79 18.88 0.66
N LEU A 158 13.74 19.28 1.38
CA LEU A 158 13.77 19.42 2.84
C LEU A 158 13.77 18.07 3.56
N LYS A 159 12.89 17.14 3.18
CA LYS A 159 12.70 15.86 3.88
C LYS A 159 13.85 14.88 3.63
N THR A 160 14.59 15.04 2.53
CA THR A 160 15.82 14.25 2.30
C THR A 160 16.85 14.47 3.41
N ALA A 161 17.00 15.72 3.87
CA ALA A 161 17.90 16.04 4.98
C ALA A 161 17.45 15.38 6.29
N ASP A 162 16.15 15.40 6.59
CA ASP A 162 15.57 14.74 7.77
C ASP A 162 15.84 13.22 7.77
N ALA A 163 15.63 12.56 6.62
CA ALA A 163 15.85 11.13 6.47
C ALA A 163 17.34 10.75 6.57
N GLY A 164 18.23 11.57 6.00
CA GLY A 164 19.68 11.40 6.16
C GLY A 164 20.13 11.59 7.61
N TYR A 165 19.58 12.58 8.30
CA TYR A 165 19.84 12.81 9.72
C TYR A 165 19.37 11.65 10.61
N LEU A 166 18.18 11.10 10.33
CA LEU A 166 17.68 9.89 11.00
C LEU A 166 18.63 8.71 10.80
N THR A 167 19.10 8.49 9.56
CA THR A 167 20.05 7.41 9.25
C THR A 167 21.34 7.55 10.06
N ARG A 168 21.88 8.76 10.17
CA ARG A 168 23.05 9.03 11.02
C ARG A 168 22.78 8.67 12.48
N ARG A 169 21.66 9.11 13.04
CA ARG A 169 21.29 8.77 14.43
C ARG A 169 21.10 7.28 14.64
N LEU A 170 20.53 6.57 13.67
CA LEU A 170 20.37 5.11 13.73
C LEU A 170 21.74 4.43 13.78
N VAL A 171 22.69 4.87 12.96
CA VAL A 171 24.07 4.35 12.97
C VAL A 171 24.75 4.65 14.30
N ASP A 172 24.63 5.87 14.82
CA ASP A 172 25.25 6.28 16.10
C ASP A 172 24.79 5.40 17.27
N VAL A 173 23.52 4.97 17.28
CA VAL A 173 22.96 4.08 18.32
C VAL A 173 23.29 2.61 18.06
N ALA A 174 23.33 2.18 16.80
CA ALA A 174 23.47 0.77 16.44
C ALA A 174 24.92 0.31 16.21
N GLN A 175 25.90 1.22 16.14
CA GLN A 175 27.29 0.88 15.78
C GLN A 175 27.95 -0.18 16.69
N ASP A 176 27.54 -0.26 17.96
CA ASP A 176 28.08 -1.22 18.93
C ASP A 176 27.46 -2.63 18.80
N MET A 177 26.44 -2.80 17.94
CA MET A 177 25.81 -4.09 17.70
C MET A 177 26.60 -4.90 16.67
N VAL A 178 27.54 -5.70 17.19
CA VAL A 178 28.38 -6.64 16.45
C VAL A 178 28.12 -8.06 16.96
N ILE A 179 28.23 -9.06 16.08
CA ILE A 179 28.18 -10.46 16.51
C ILE A 179 29.48 -10.84 17.19
N LEU A 180 29.43 -11.24 18.47
CA LEU A 180 30.63 -11.55 19.27
C LEU A 180 30.73 -13.00 19.74
N GLU A 181 29.61 -13.74 19.72
CA GLU A 181 29.56 -15.13 20.19
C GLU A 181 28.59 -15.96 19.34
N GLU A 182 28.71 -17.30 19.37
CA GLU A 182 27.81 -18.16 18.59
C GLU A 182 26.43 -18.34 19.25
N ASP A 183 26.39 -18.56 20.56
CA ASP A 183 25.16 -18.84 21.29
C ASP A 183 25.21 -18.29 22.73
N CYS A 184 24.29 -17.38 23.04
CA CYS A 184 24.11 -16.80 24.38
C CYS A 184 23.37 -17.75 25.35
N LYS A 185 22.89 -18.91 24.88
CA LYS A 185 22.13 -19.91 25.64
C LYS A 185 20.83 -19.39 26.28
N THR A 186 20.30 -18.26 25.80
CA THR A 186 19.00 -17.79 26.28
C THR A 186 17.91 -18.80 25.93
N ILE A 187 17.03 -19.02 26.89
CA ILE A 187 15.77 -19.75 26.76
C ILE A 187 14.60 -18.83 26.40
N ARG A 188 14.87 -17.53 26.22
CA ARG A 188 13.86 -16.53 25.93
C ARG A 188 13.77 -16.30 24.44
N GLY A 189 12.56 -16.40 23.89
CA GLY A 189 12.27 -16.06 22.50
C GLY A 189 11.04 -15.17 22.38
N ILE A 190 10.67 -14.89 21.14
CA ILE A 190 9.44 -14.20 20.79
C ILE A 190 8.55 -15.15 20.00
N SER A 191 7.25 -15.12 20.28
CA SER A 191 6.27 -15.84 19.48
C SER A 191 5.90 -15.01 18.25
N ILE A 192 6.06 -15.59 17.07
CA ILE A 192 5.70 -14.98 15.78
C ILE A 192 4.54 -15.76 15.17
N SER A 193 3.60 -15.00 14.62
CA SER A 193 2.47 -15.47 13.82
C SER A 193 2.42 -14.75 12.47
N ALA A 194 1.63 -15.25 11.54
CA ALA A 194 1.36 -14.52 10.29
C ALA A 194 0.77 -13.12 10.58
N LEU A 195 1.21 -12.10 9.85
CA LEU A 195 0.70 -10.74 10.02
C LEU A 195 -0.64 -10.60 9.30
N LYS A 196 -1.73 -10.58 10.08
CA LYS A 196 -3.11 -10.46 9.57
C LYS A 196 -3.65 -9.06 9.87
N GLU A 197 -4.08 -8.34 8.84
CA GLU A 197 -4.86 -7.10 8.99
C GLU A 197 -6.32 -7.37 8.57
N GLY A 198 -7.18 -7.60 9.56
CA GLY A 198 -8.55 -8.04 9.31
C GLY A 198 -8.57 -9.44 8.68
N GLU A 199 -9.07 -9.55 7.45
CA GLU A 199 -9.08 -10.80 6.68
C GLU A 199 -7.85 -10.98 5.78
N GLU A 200 -7.10 -9.91 5.54
CA GLU A 200 -6.00 -9.93 4.60
C GLU A 200 -4.71 -10.33 5.32
N VAL A 201 -4.13 -11.45 4.90
CA VAL A 201 -2.81 -11.86 5.37
C VAL A 201 -1.79 -11.02 4.59
N LYS A 202 -1.15 -10.06 5.28
CA LYS A 202 -0.14 -9.19 4.68
C LYS A 202 1.20 -9.90 4.51
N GLU A 203 1.60 -10.68 5.51
CA GLU A 203 2.81 -11.47 5.49
C GLU A 203 2.51 -12.87 6.02
N LEU A 204 2.93 -13.87 5.26
CA LEU A 204 2.82 -15.27 5.61
C LEU A 204 3.76 -15.61 6.76
N LEU A 205 3.47 -16.69 7.50
CA LEU A 205 4.35 -17.11 8.59
C LEU A 205 5.74 -17.47 8.06
N LYS A 206 5.81 -18.19 6.93
CA LYS A 206 7.06 -18.62 6.29
C LYS A 206 8.05 -17.46 6.05
N ASP A 207 7.57 -16.32 5.54
CA ASP A 207 8.40 -15.19 5.17
C ASP A 207 8.96 -14.47 6.41
N ARG A 208 8.22 -14.52 7.52
CA ARG A 208 8.63 -13.91 8.79
C ARG A 208 9.65 -14.75 9.57
N VAL A 209 9.59 -16.07 9.42
CA VAL A 209 10.47 -17.01 10.15
C VAL A 209 11.69 -17.44 9.35
N LEU A 210 11.70 -17.27 8.02
CA LEU A 210 12.83 -17.64 7.16
C LEU A 210 14.15 -17.00 7.63
N GLY A 211 15.19 -17.81 7.75
CA GLY A 211 16.51 -17.39 8.20
C GLY A 211 16.61 -17.08 9.69
N ARG A 212 15.57 -17.33 10.49
CA ARG A 212 15.61 -17.25 11.95
C ARG A 212 15.95 -18.61 12.56
N VAL A 213 16.22 -18.62 13.86
CA VAL A 213 16.51 -19.83 14.64
C VAL A 213 15.32 -20.16 15.53
N SER A 214 14.84 -21.40 15.48
CA SER A 214 13.79 -21.91 16.37
C SER A 214 14.25 -21.92 17.81
N LEU A 215 13.35 -21.55 18.73
CA LEU A 215 13.62 -21.71 20.17
C LEU A 215 13.25 -23.13 20.63
N ASP A 216 12.08 -23.59 20.23
CA ASP A 216 11.49 -24.87 20.64
C ASP A 216 11.49 -25.86 19.47
N ASP A 217 11.31 -27.15 19.78
CA ASP A 217 11.02 -28.16 18.76
C ASP A 217 9.61 -27.93 18.20
N VAL A 218 9.49 -27.86 16.88
CA VAL A 218 8.23 -27.59 16.18
C VAL A 218 7.75 -28.86 15.51
N TYR A 219 6.52 -29.25 15.86
CA TYR A 219 5.80 -30.36 15.29
C TYR A 219 4.54 -29.85 14.60
N ASP A 220 4.08 -30.57 13.58
CA ASP A 220 2.77 -30.32 12.99
C ASP A 220 1.68 -30.75 13.98
N PRO A 221 0.72 -29.87 14.37
CA PRO A 221 -0.33 -30.21 15.31
C PRO A 221 -1.30 -31.29 14.82
N ILE A 222 -1.36 -31.59 13.52
CA ILE A 222 -2.28 -32.59 12.97
C ILE A 222 -1.60 -33.94 12.77
N THR A 223 -0.45 -33.94 12.10
CA THR A 223 0.26 -35.17 11.73
C THR A 223 1.23 -35.64 12.80
N GLU A 224 1.53 -34.79 13.80
CA GLU A 224 2.60 -34.98 14.78
C GLU A 224 3.99 -35.14 14.15
N ASP A 225 4.13 -34.78 12.86
CA ASP A 225 5.40 -34.86 12.15
C ASP A 225 6.38 -33.78 12.65
N PHE A 226 7.63 -34.18 12.85
CA PHE A 226 8.71 -33.29 13.26
C PHE A 226 9.14 -32.38 12.10
N ILE A 227 9.08 -31.05 12.31
CA ILE A 227 9.40 -30.05 11.29
C ILE A 227 10.81 -29.49 11.51
N VAL A 228 11.07 -28.88 12.67
CA VAL A 228 12.36 -28.27 12.99
C VAL A 228 12.70 -28.45 14.47
N GLY A 229 13.97 -28.75 14.74
CA GLY A 229 14.46 -28.90 16.12
C GLY A 229 14.88 -27.58 16.72
N ALA A 230 14.85 -27.47 18.04
CA ALA A 230 15.30 -26.33 18.82
C ALA A 230 16.74 -25.94 18.46
N GLY A 231 16.98 -24.63 18.26
CA GLY A 231 18.30 -24.09 17.97
C GLY A 231 18.78 -24.30 16.53
N LYS A 232 17.93 -24.80 15.62
CA LYS A 232 18.24 -24.93 14.19
C LYS A 232 17.75 -23.71 13.39
N GLU A 233 18.48 -23.39 12.33
CA GLU A 233 18.07 -22.38 11.35
C GLU A 233 16.87 -22.87 10.54
N ILE A 234 15.93 -21.96 10.28
CA ILE A 234 14.78 -22.19 9.41
C ILE A 234 15.20 -21.84 7.98
N ILE A 235 15.55 -22.88 7.21
CA ILE A 235 15.84 -22.79 5.78
C ILE A 235 14.55 -22.85 4.94
N GLU A 236 14.65 -22.57 3.65
CA GLU A 236 13.53 -22.54 2.70
C GLU A 236 12.69 -23.83 2.73
N GLU A 237 13.34 -24.99 2.74
CA GLU A 237 12.65 -26.29 2.81
C GLU A 237 11.84 -26.47 4.11
N VAL A 238 12.34 -25.95 5.22
CA VAL A 238 11.67 -26.00 6.52
C VAL A 238 10.53 -24.97 6.56
N ALA A 239 10.75 -23.78 6.00
CA ALA A 239 9.74 -22.75 5.88
C ALA A 239 8.53 -23.21 5.04
N ASP A 240 8.78 -23.92 3.94
CA ASP A 240 7.70 -24.50 3.11
C ASP A 240 6.95 -25.63 3.84
N LYS A 241 7.64 -26.43 4.67
CA LYS A 241 6.96 -27.40 5.55
C LYS A 241 6.10 -26.71 6.61
N ILE A 242 6.58 -25.61 7.20
CA ILE A 242 5.81 -24.82 8.17
C ILE A 242 4.55 -24.26 7.50
N GLU A 243 4.64 -23.75 6.28
CA GLU A 243 3.48 -23.21 5.55
C GLU A 243 2.45 -24.29 5.21
N ASN A 244 2.90 -25.50 4.84
CA ASN A 244 2.01 -26.62 4.55
C ASN A 244 1.42 -27.27 5.82
N SER A 245 2.01 -27.00 6.99
CA SER A 245 1.52 -27.47 8.29
C SER A 245 0.48 -26.51 8.87
N SER A 246 -0.31 -26.97 9.84
CA SER A 246 -1.30 -26.13 10.52
C SER A 246 -0.70 -25.32 11.68
N VAL A 247 0.58 -24.96 11.62
CA VAL A 247 1.27 -24.19 12.66
C VAL A 247 0.89 -22.70 12.56
N GLU A 248 0.15 -22.21 13.55
CA GLU A 248 -0.27 -20.79 13.57
C GLU A 248 0.77 -19.86 14.18
N THR A 249 1.54 -20.35 15.15
CA THR A 249 2.48 -19.57 15.95
C THR A 249 3.76 -20.36 16.22
N MET A 250 4.91 -19.70 16.17
CA MET A 250 6.21 -20.31 16.45
C MET A 250 7.06 -19.44 17.38
N SER A 251 7.75 -20.06 18.33
CA SER A 251 8.77 -19.42 19.15
C SER A 251 10.10 -19.36 18.40
N ILE A 252 10.60 -18.15 18.17
CA ILE A 252 11.94 -17.94 17.58
C ILE A 252 12.86 -17.19 18.53
N ARG A 253 14.17 -17.34 18.33
CA ARG A 253 15.16 -16.49 18.99
C ARG A 253 15.16 -15.10 18.36
N SER A 254 15.47 -14.09 19.17
CA SER A 254 15.44 -12.70 18.75
C SER A 254 16.63 -11.93 19.31
N ALA A 255 17.05 -10.89 18.59
CA ALA A 255 18.03 -9.93 19.08
C ALA A 255 17.57 -9.21 20.36
N LEU A 256 16.25 -9.05 20.57
CA LEU A 256 15.68 -8.39 21.75
C LEU A 256 15.78 -9.24 23.03
N THR A 257 15.82 -10.57 22.89
CA THR A 257 15.90 -11.51 24.02
C THR A 257 17.31 -12.06 24.19
N CYS A 258 18.30 -11.52 23.48
CA CYS A 258 19.67 -11.96 23.56
C CYS A 258 20.30 -11.60 24.92
N GLU A 259 20.97 -12.56 25.56
CA GLU A 259 21.64 -12.38 26.85
C GLU A 259 23.17 -12.22 26.72
N ALA A 260 23.65 -11.96 25.51
CA ALA A 260 25.06 -11.65 25.27
C ALA A 260 25.48 -10.39 26.06
N LYS A 261 26.63 -10.44 26.74
CA LYS A 261 27.10 -9.31 27.56
C LYS A 261 27.45 -8.06 26.73
N ARG A 262 27.91 -8.26 25.50
CA ARG A 262 28.23 -7.24 24.51
C ARG A 262 27.80 -7.75 23.15
N GLY A 263 27.26 -6.87 22.32
CA GLY A 263 26.82 -7.23 20.97
C GLY A 263 25.68 -8.25 20.96
N LEU A 264 25.71 -9.14 19.97
CA LEU A 264 24.69 -10.18 19.76
C LEU A 264 25.35 -11.54 19.53
N CYS A 265 24.58 -12.61 19.72
CA CYS A 265 24.99 -13.95 19.32
C CYS A 265 24.47 -14.32 17.92
N VAL A 266 25.19 -15.21 17.22
CA VAL A 266 24.85 -15.70 15.88
C VAL A 266 23.42 -16.25 15.86
N ARG A 267 23.05 -17.07 16.84
CA ARG A 267 21.73 -17.71 16.87
C ARG A 267 20.55 -16.78 17.16
N CYS A 268 20.75 -15.67 17.87
CA CYS A 268 19.69 -14.68 18.10
C CYS A 268 19.46 -13.77 16.89
N TYR A 269 20.49 -13.57 16.07
CA TYR A 269 20.39 -12.83 14.82
C TYR A 269 19.83 -13.71 13.69
N GLY A 270 20.45 -14.88 13.48
CA GLY A 270 20.12 -15.83 12.42
C GLY A 270 20.97 -15.64 11.17
N ARG A 271 20.31 -15.70 10.01
CA ARG A 271 20.91 -15.62 8.68
C ARG A 271 21.25 -14.18 8.30
N ASN A 272 22.44 -13.99 7.76
CA ASN A 272 22.80 -12.77 7.06
C ASN A 272 22.14 -12.77 5.68
N LEU A 273 21.22 -11.83 5.45
CA LEU A 273 20.43 -11.73 4.22
C LEU A 273 21.27 -11.35 2.99
N THR A 274 22.47 -10.77 3.17
CA THR A 274 23.36 -10.41 2.08
C THR A 274 24.12 -11.61 1.53
N THR A 275 24.57 -12.51 2.41
CA THR A 275 25.36 -13.69 2.01
C THR A 275 24.50 -14.95 1.86
N GLY A 276 23.28 -14.93 2.40
CA GLY A 276 22.40 -16.09 2.42
C GLY A 276 22.93 -17.22 3.30
N LYS A 277 23.79 -16.93 4.29
CA LYS A 277 24.32 -17.91 5.25
C LYS A 277 24.12 -17.41 6.68
N MET A 278 24.24 -18.30 7.66
CA MET A 278 24.32 -17.89 9.07
C MET A 278 25.39 -16.83 9.26
N ALA A 279 25.06 -15.83 10.07
CA ALA A 279 25.94 -14.70 10.31
C ALA A 279 27.22 -15.13 11.04
N ASN A 280 28.34 -14.48 10.71
CA ASN A 280 29.64 -14.80 11.29
C ASN A 280 30.00 -13.88 12.46
N ILE A 281 30.89 -14.36 13.32
CA ILE A 281 31.49 -13.55 14.38
C ILE A 281 32.28 -12.40 13.73
N GLY A 282 32.07 -11.18 14.22
CA GLY A 282 32.66 -9.95 13.71
C GLY A 282 31.79 -9.17 12.72
N GLU A 283 30.61 -9.69 12.32
CA GLU A 283 29.70 -8.94 11.45
C GLU A 283 29.04 -7.77 12.18
N ALA A 284 29.13 -6.58 11.58
CA ALA A 284 28.56 -5.33 12.10
C ALA A 284 27.07 -5.20 11.77
N VAL A 285 26.26 -6.10 12.35
CA VAL A 285 24.82 -6.21 12.08
C VAL A 285 24.03 -4.94 12.41
N GLY A 286 24.50 -4.12 13.36
CA GLY A 286 23.88 -2.85 13.70
C GLY A 286 23.97 -1.82 12.59
N ILE A 287 25.14 -1.68 11.97
CA ILE A 287 25.35 -0.77 10.83
C ILE A 287 24.50 -1.24 9.64
N MET A 288 24.50 -2.55 9.36
CA MET A 288 23.67 -3.13 8.31
C MET A 288 22.18 -2.83 8.55
N ALA A 289 21.68 -3.05 9.76
CA ALA A 289 20.28 -2.77 10.11
C ALA A 289 19.92 -1.28 9.98
N ALA A 290 20.80 -0.38 10.43
CA ALA A 290 20.60 1.06 10.30
C ALA A 290 20.52 1.50 8.83
N GLN A 291 21.37 0.95 7.97
CA GLN A 291 21.35 1.24 6.53
C GLN A 291 20.11 0.65 5.84
N SER A 292 19.72 -0.58 6.18
CA SER A 292 18.52 -1.23 5.65
C SER A 292 17.22 -0.49 6.00
N ILE A 293 17.22 0.36 7.03
CA ILE A 293 16.10 1.26 7.33
C ILE A 293 16.31 2.63 6.67
N GLY A 294 17.51 3.19 6.79
CA GLY A 294 17.84 4.55 6.37
C GLY A 294 17.76 4.76 4.86
N GLU A 295 18.39 3.89 4.07
CA GLU A 295 18.40 4.01 2.60
C GLU A 295 16.98 3.93 2.03
N PRO A 296 16.16 2.89 2.33
CA PRO A 296 14.79 2.85 1.85
C PRO A 296 13.95 4.02 2.37
N GLY A 297 14.17 4.49 3.59
CA GLY A 297 13.49 5.66 4.15
C GLY A 297 13.76 6.95 3.36
N THR A 298 15.03 7.21 3.02
CA THR A 298 15.42 8.33 2.15
C THR A 298 14.82 8.17 0.75
N GLN A 299 14.85 6.95 0.19
CA GLN A 299 14.33 6.67 -1.15
C GLN A 299 12.80 6.83 -1.21
N LEU A 300 12.06 6.39 -0.21
CA LEU A 300 10.61 6.57 -0.10
C LEU A 300 10.26 8.05 -0.05
N THR A 301 11.01 8.82 0.72
CA THR A 301 10.87 10.27 0.81
C THR A 301 11.11 10.93 -0.54
N LEU A 302 12.15 10.51 -1.27
CA LEU A 302 12.37 11.01 -2.62
C LEU A 302 11.23 10.59 -3.57
N ARG A 303 10.82 9.32 -3.61
CA ARG A 303 9.84 8.84 -4.60
C ARG A 303 8.41 9.31 -4.37
N THR A 304 7.98 9.51 -3.13
CA THR A 304 6.58 9.86 -2.82
C THR A 304 6.22 11.31 -3.15
N PHE A 305 7.15 12.25 -2.99
CA PHE A 305 6.85 13.68 -3.15
C PHE A 305 7.13 14.25 -4.55
N HIS A 306 7.85 13.53 -5.43
CA HIS A 306 8.04 13.96 -6.83
C HIS A 306 6.80 13.76 -7.72
N VAL A 307 5.84 12.94 -7.29
CA VAL A 307 4.49 12.88 -7.90
C VAL A 307 3.62 14.04 -7.38
N GLY A 308 4.19 14.87 -6.49
CA GLY A 308 3.57 15.92 -5.69
C GLY A 308 2.78 16.92 -6.50
N GLY A 309 1.49 16.68 -6.56
CA GLY A 309 0.52 17.60 -7.14
C GLY A 309 -0.83 16.93 -7.25
N ILE A 310 -0.85 15.64 -7.59
CA ILE A 310 -2.10 14.89 -7.79
C ILE A 310 -2.63 14.38 -6.47
N ALA A 311 -3.85 14.77 -6.16
CA ALA A 311 -4.60 14.18 -5.07
C ALA A 311 -5.15 12.83 -5.53
N SER A 312 -4.38 11.76 -5.35
CA SER A 312 -4.92 10.40 -5.43
C SER A 312 -5.55 10.06 -4.08
N VAL A 313 -6.83 10.38 -3.91
CA VAL A 313 -7.58 9.82 -2.79
C VAL A 313 -7.77 8.34 -3.13
N ILE A 314 -7.16 7.45 -2.31
CA ILE A 314 -7.58 6.05 -2.30
C ILE A 314 -9.03 6.10 -1.87
N ALA A 315 -9.95 5.89 -2.82
CA ALA A 315 -11.38 5.84 -2.52
C ALA A 315 -11.54 4.89 -1.34
N ALA A 316 -11.97 5.42 -0.19
CA ALA A 316 -12.34 4.60 0.94
C ALA A 316 -13.40 3.63 0.40
N ARG A 317 -13.15 2.32 0.51
CA ARG A 317 -14.12 1.32 0.03
C ARG A 317 -15.44 1.59 0.74
N THR A 318 -16.40 2.14 -0.01
CA THR A 318 -17.76 2.43 0.47
C THR A 318 -18.60 1.16 0.57
N GLU A 319 -18.15 0.08 -0.08
CA GLU A 319 -18.80 -1.21 -0.14
C GLU A 319 -17.85 -2.33 0.30
N MET A 320 -18.36 -3.27 1.11
CA MET A 320 -17.67 -4.50 1.49
C MET A 320 -18.49 -5.70 1.01
N ASN A 321 -17.92 -6.48 0.10
CA ASN A 321 -18.52 -7.72 -0.38
C ASN A 321 -17.94 -8.92 0.39
N ALA A 322 -18.80 -9.85 0.79
CA ALA A 322 -18.39 -11.10 1.42
C ALA A 322 -17.58 -11.96 0.43
N LYS A 323 -16.35 -12.32 0.81
CA LYS A 323 -15.48 -13.16 -0.02
C LYS A 323 -15.79 -14.66 0.08
N VAL A 324 -16.47 -15.06 1.16
CA VAL A 324 -16.75 -16.47 1.48
C VAL A 324 -18.24 -16.67 1.65
N ALA A 325 -18.77 -17.76 1.09
CA ALA A 325 -20.15 -18.16 1.29
C ALA A 325 -20.33 -18.66 2.74
N GLY A 326 -21.28 -18.06 3.46
CA GLY A 326 -21.59 -18.46 4.83
C GLY A 326 -22.82 -17.75 5.39
N ILE A 327 -23.15 -18.04 6.64
CA ILE A 327 -24.31 -17.46 7.32
C ILE A 327 -23.87 -16.19 8.05
N ILE A 328 -24.56 -15.08 7.76
CA ILE A 328 -24.31 -13.78 8.41
C ILE A 328 -24.92 -13.80 9.82
N LYS A 329 -24.07 -13.65 10.85
CA LYS A 329 -24.47 -13.45 12.24
C LYS A 329 -24.08 -12.04 12.68
N TYR A 330 -25.08 -11.27 13.07
CA TYR A 330 -24.88 -9.93 13.62
C TYR A 330 -24.44 -10.03 15.08
N ASP A 331 -23.43 -9.22 15.46
CA ASP A 331 -23.05 -9.09 16.87
C ASP A 331 -24.22 -8.50 17.68
N LYS A 332 -24.34 -8.90 18.96
CA LYS A 332 -25.43 -8.45 19.86
C LYS A 332 -25.43 -6.94 20.06
N ALA A 333 -24.30 -6.28 19.84
CA ALA A 333 -24.13 -4.83 19.91
C ALA A 333 -24.67 -4.08 18.68
N LEU A 334 -24.99 -4.77 17.58
CA LEU A 334 -25.46 -4.16 16.35
C LEU A 334 -26.94 -3.81 16.44
N LYS A 335 -27.24 -2.51 16.64
CA LYS A 335 -28.61 -1.98 16.56
C LYS A 335 -28.89 -1.54 15.14
N VAL A 336 -29.96 -2.05 14.54
CA VAL A 336 -30.35 -1.75 13.16
C VAL A 336 -31.70 -1.06 13.14
N THR A 337 -31.84 -0.01 12.34
CA THR A 337 -33.14 0.58 12.02
C THR A 337 -33.55 0.28 10.58
N LYS A 338 -34.85 0.07 10.33
CA LYS A 338 -35.40 -0.05 8.98
C LYS A 338 -35.72 1.35 8.46
N LYS A 339 -35.13 1.74 7.31
CA LYS A 339 -35.63 2.89 6.56
C LYS A 339 -36.79 2.46 5.65
N ARG A 340 -37.68 3.40 5.32
CA ARG A 340 -38.97 3.22 4.63
C ARG A 340 -38.91 2.63 3.20
N LYS A 341 -37.72 2.33 2.66
CA LYS A 341 -37.48 1.63 1.40
C LYS A 341 -36.19 0.80 1.52
N GLU A 342 -36.34 -0.45 1.97
CA GLU A 342 -35.42 -1.59 1.77
C GLU A 342 -33.94 -1.49 2.21
N GLY A 343 -33.60 -0.67 3.21
CA GLY A 343 -32.24 -0.62 3.79
C GLY A 343 -32.21 -0.80 5.31
N ARG A 344 -31.16 -1.47 5.83
CA ARG A 344 -30.94 -1.75 7.26
C ARG A 344 -29.72 -0.97 7.74
N ILE A 345 -29.93 0.12 8.47
CA ILE A 345 -28.84 1.03 8.87
C ILE A 345 -28.34 0.70 10.29
N ALA A 346 -27.02 0.57 10.45
CA ALA A 346 -26.35 0.37 11.74
C ALA A 346 -26.29 1.66 12.57
N LEU A 347 -26.82 1.62 13.79
CA LEU A 347 -26.88 2.74 14.76
C LEU A 347 -25.84 2.64 15.87
N SER A 348 -24.95 1.65 15.81
CA SER A 348 -23.97 1.36 16.84
C SER A 348 -22.56 1.71 16.37
N ARG A 349 -21.77 2.31 17.26
CA ARG A 349 -20.35 2.57 17.05
C ARG A 349 -19.59 1.30 17.47
N ASN A 350 -18.74 0.76 16.59
CA ASN A 350 -17.95 -0.47 16.79
C ASN A 350 -18.72 -1.80 16.76
N SER A 351 -19.63 -1.98 15.80
CA SER A 351 -20.29 -3.28 15.63
C SER A 351 -19.57 -4.18 14.64
N LYS A 352 -19.72 -5.49 14.82
CA LYS A 352 -19.14 -6.49 13.93
C LYS A 352 -20.22 -7.34 13.25
N ILE A 353 -19.95 -7.76 12.03
CA ILE A 353 -20.70 -8.80 11.32
C ILE A 353 -19.79 -10.01 11.20
N HIS A 354 -20.28 -11.16 11.66
CA HIS A 354 -19.58 -12.44 11.59
C HIS A 354 -20.14 -13.25 10.42
N ILE A 355 -19.28 -13.85 9.58
CA ILE A 355 -19.69 -14.91 8.66
C ILE A 355 -19.29 -16.24 9.28
N ILE A 356 -20.25 -17.14 9.40
CA ILE A 356 -20.08 -18.43 10.06
C ILE A 356 -20.30 -19.55 9.05
N ASN A 357 -19.51 -20.62 9.15
CA ASN A 357 -19.73 -21.84 8.37
C ASN A 357 -20.91 -22.66 8.95
N LYS A 358 -21.37 -23.70 8.24
CA LYS A 358 -22.43 -24.60 8.73
C LYS A 358 -22.09 -25.25 10.09
N ASP A 359 -20.81 -25.41 10.39
CA ASP A 359 -20.30 -26.00 11.64
C ASP A 359 -20.13 -25.00 12.79
N GLY A 360 -20.59 -23.75 12.66
CA GLY A 360 -20.59 -22.78 13.75
C GLY A 360 -19.27 -22.05 13.99
N GLN A 361 -18.23 -22.33 13.20
CA GLN A 361 -16.95 -21.62 13.24
C GLN A 361 -17.02 -20.27 12.52
N ASN A 362 -16.49 -19.22 13.16
CA ASN A 362 -16.37 -17.89 12.56
C ASN A 362 -15.29 -17.93 11.47
N LEU A 363 -15.70 -17.71 10.23
CA LEU A 363 -14.79 -17.59 9.09
C LEU A 363 -14.21 -16.19 9.00
N VAL A 364 -15.06 -15.18 9.21
CA VAL A 364 -14.75 -13.78 8.88
C VAL A 364 -15.43 -12.81 9.85
N ASN A 365 -14.73 -11.72 10.19
CA ASN A 365 -15.27 -10.61 10.96
C ASN A 365 -15.16 -9.29 10.16
N TYR A 366 -16.29 -8.66 9.88
CA TYR A 366 -16.36 -7.31 9.30
C TYR A 366 -16.65 -6.27 10.38
N ASN A 367 -15.90 -5.18 10.40
CA ASN A 367 -16.23 -4.02 11.22
C ASN A 367 -17.23 -3.13 10.48
N VAL A 368 -18.36 -2.82 11.13
CA VAL A 368 -19.42 -1.98 10.58
C VAL A 368 -19.32 -0.58 11.20
N PRO A 369 -19.02 0.45 10.40
CA PRO A 369 -19.05 1.83 10.87
C PRO A 369 -20.49 2.30 11.13
N TYR A 370 -20.63 3.29 12.01
CA TYR A 370 -21.92 3.90 12.32
C TYR A 370 -22.53 4.54 11.06
N GLY A 371 -23.80 4.24 10.78
CA GLY A 371 -24.51 4.76 9.61
C GLY A 371 -24.33 3.94 8.32
N ALA A 372 -23.56 2.85 8.34
CA ALA A 372 -23.51 1.89 7.24
C ALA A 372 -24.89 1.22 7.06
N GLY A 373 -25.35 1.09 5.81
CA GLY A 373 -26.73 0.72 5.46
C GLY A 373 -26.86 -0.36 4.39
#